data_AF-A0A7S1I5C3-F1
#
_entry.id   AF-A0A7S1I5C3-F1
#
_cell.length_a   1.000
_cell.length_b   1.000
_cell.length_c   1.000
_cell.angle_alpha   90.00
_cell.angle_beta   90.00
_cell.angle_gamma   90.00
#
_symmetry.space_group_name_H-M   'P 1'
#
loop_
_entity.id
_entity.type
_entity.pdbx_description
1 polymer ?
#
loop_
_entity_poly.entity_id
_entity_poly.type
_entity_poly.pdbx_seq_one_letter_code
_entity_poly.pdbx_strand_id
1 'polypeptide(L)'
;DRAGEHVAAGSADGTVTIMGVYTKAHTVHTFAQSIRSVALDPLHGRRPACPFLAGGAVDGVRRCSRGRITKRPKVEELQTGGGTLHDIQWRGGLVAWADDRGATVYDARKATIVTQVSRPPCPTIHPSLLTWALCWASDTD
;
A
#
# COMPACT_ATOMS: atom_id res chain seq x y z
N ASP A 1 2.77 -9.25 7.46
CA ASP A 1 4.13 -8.92 7.01
C ASP A 1 4.79 -10.22 6.52
N ARG A 2 6.07 -10.22 6.12
CA ARG A 2 6.68 -11.44 5.56
C ARG A 2 6.85 -12.56 6.61
N ALA A 3 7.02 -12.19 7.88
CA ALA A 3 7.15 -13.14 8.98
C ALA A 3 5.79 -13.72 9.45
N GLY A 4 4.66 -13.17 8.98
CA GLY A 4 3.34 -13.57 9.46
C GLY A 4 3.05 -13.16 10.90
N GLU A 5 3.79 -12.17 11.42
CA GLU A 5 3.65 -11.67 12.79
C GLU A 5 2.59 -10.57 12.87
N HIS A 6 2.34 -9.88 11.77
CA HIS A 6 1.39 -8.77 11.68
C HIS A 6 0.45 -8.89 10.48
N VAL A 7 -0.82 -8.53 10.69
CA VAL A 7 -1.85 -8.42 9.64
C VAL A 7 -2.37 -7.00 9.60
N ALA A 8 -2.64 -6.48 8.40
CA ALA A 8 -3.27 -5.18 8.21
C ALA A 8 -4.59 -5.34 7.47
N ALA A 9 -5.57 -4.53 7.84
CA ALA A 9 -6.86 -4.43 7.17
C ALA A 9 -7.19 -2.95 6.93
N GLY A 10 -7.64 -2.64 5.72
CA GLY A 10 -8.19 -1.32 5.37
C GLY A 10 -9.72 -1.39 5.32
N SER A 11 -10.38 -0.29 5.66
CA SER A 11 -11.85 -0.18 5.66
C SER A 11 -12.31 1.05 4.86
N ALA A 12 -13.54 0.95 4.35
CA ALA A 12 -14.18 2.03 3.61
C ALA A 12 -14.50 3.26 4.48
N ASP A 13 -14.53 3.12 5.81
CA ASP A 13 -14.64 4.21 6.78
C ASP A 13 -13.36 5.05 6.91
N GLY A 14 -12.30 4.69 6.17
CA GLY A 14 -11.03 5.38 6.19
C GLY A 14 -10.08 4.90 7.29
N THR A 15 -10.34 3.75 7.92
CA THR A 15 -9.44 3.18 8.91
C THR A 15 -8.50 2.14 8.32
N VAL A 16 -7.27 2.09 8.84
CA VAL A 16 -6.34 0.98 8.71
C VAL A 16 -6.07 0.41 10.09
N THR A 17 -6.37 -0.86 10.27
CA THR A 17 -6.10 -1.60 11.51
C THR A 17 -4.93 -2.53 11.28
N ILE A 18 -3.92 -2.46 12.14
CA ILE A 18 -2.76 -3.36 12.15
C ILE A 18 -2.78 -4.15 13.44
N MET A 19 -2.78 -5.47 13.33
CA MET A 19 -2.88 -6.42 14.44
C MET A 19 -1.65 -7.30 14.49
N GLY A 20 -1.15 -7.57 15.69
CA GLY A 20 -0.22 -8.66 15.93
C GLY A 20 -0.96 -9.99 15.94
N VAL A 21 -0.44 -10.98 15.23
CA VAL A 21 -1.02 -12.34 15.17
C VAL A 21 -0.77 -13.09 16.48
N TYR A 22 0.44 -12.97 17.01
CA TYR A 22 0.89 -13.67 18.23
C TYR A 22 0.97 -12.76 19.46
N THR A 23 0.55 -11.50 19.33
CA THR A 23 0.67 -10.50 20.40
C THR A 23 -0.64 -9.74 20.55
N LYS A 24 -0.82 -9.02 21.66
CA LYS A 24 -1.95 -8.09 21.84
C LYS A 24 -1.73 -6.75 21.14
N ALA A 25 -0.72 -6.62 20.27
CA ALA A 25 -0.45 -5.38 19.56
C ALA A 25 -1.61 -5.06 18.62
N HIS A 26 -2.16 -3.86 18.77
CA HIS A 26 -3.30 -3.40 18.00
C HIS A 26 -3.14 -1.89 17.77
N THR A 27 -3.16 -1.46 16.52
CA THR A 27 -3.03 -0.04 16.16
C THR A 27 -4.02 0.31 15.08
N VAL A 28 -4.69 1.46 15.24
CA VAL A 28 -5.65 1.99 14.28
C VAL A 28 -5.14 3.32 13.77
N HIS A 29 -5.14 3.47 12.45
CA HIS A 29 -4.82 4.70 11.74
C HIS A 29 -6.08 5.18 11.02
N THR A 30 -6.47 6.43 11.24
CA THR A 30 -7.65 7.01 10.60
C THR A 30 -7.22 8.00 9.53
N PHE A 31 -7.84 7.88 8.37
CA PHE A 31 -7.68 8.75 7.21
C PHE A 31 -9.02 9.38 6.87
N ALA A 32 -8.99 10.51 6.15
CA ALA A 32 -10.20 11.24 5.79
C ALA A 32 -11.07 10.52 4.74
N GLN A 33 -10.54 9.49 4.09
CA GLN A 33 -11.09 8.90 2.87
C GLN A 33 -10.95 7.38 2.95
N SER A 34 -11.80 6.68 2.21
CA SER A 34 -11.88 5.22 2.21
C SER A 34 -10.54 4.56 1.89
N ILE A 35 -10.23 3.45 2.57
CA ILE A 35 -9.05 2.64 2.28
C ILE A 35 -9.50 1.40 1.54
N ARG A 36 -8.91 1.18 0.36
CA ARG A 36 -9.22 0.05 -0.52
C ARG A 36 -8.12 -1.00 -0.53
N SER A 37 -6.87 -0.59 -0.38
CA SER A 37 -5.75 -1.52 -0.30
C SER A 37 -4.70 -1.04 0.70
N VAL A 38 -4.05 -2.00 1.35
CA VAL A 38 -3.02 -1.80 2.36
C VAL A 38 -1.96 -2.88 2.21
N ALA A 39 -0.69 -2.50 2.35
CA ALA A 39 0.43 -3.43 2.36
C ALA A 39 1.43 -3.08 3.46
N LEU A 40 1.80 -4.08 4.26
CA LEU A 40 2.81 -3.92 5.29
C LEU A 40 4.22 -3.99 4.68
N ASP A 41 5.17 -3.25 5.25
CA ASP A 41 6.59 -3.53 4.98
C ASP A 41 6.87 -5.01 5.30
N PRO A 42 7.61 -5.74 4.46
CA PRO A 42 7.95 -7.14 4.69
C PRO A 42 8.58 -7.39 6.06
N LEU A 43 9.25 -6.38 6.63
CA LEU A 43 9.90 -6.38 7.93
C LEU A 43 9.18 -5.44 8.93
N HIS A 44 7.87 -5.24 8.80
CA HIS A 44 7.10 -4.27 9.59
C HIS A 44 7.39 -4.32 11.10
N GLY A 45 7.29 -5.50 11.73
CA GLY A 45 7.56 -5.67 13.17
C GLY A 45 9.03 -5.46 13.56
N ARG A 46 9.94 -5.61 12.59
CA ARG A 46 11.40 -5.50 12.79
C ARG A 46 11.94 -4.11 12.45
N ARG A 47 11.17 -3.28 11.74
CA ARG A 47 11.53 -1.91 11.41
C ARG A 47 11.07 -0.99 12.54
N PRO A 48 11.93 -0.13 13.10
CA PRO A 48 11.54 0.77 14.19
C PRO A 48 10.45 1.78 13.78
N ALA A 49 10.31 2.06 12.49
CA ALA A 49 9.27 2.94 11.96
C ALA A 49 7.97 2.22 11.58
N CYS A 50 7.94 0.87 11.67
CA CYS A 50 6.79 0.03 11.30
C CYS A 50 6.04 0.54 10.05
N PRO A 51 6.71 0.68 8.90
CA PRO A 51 6.09 1.32 7.75
C PRO A 51 5.04 0.40 7.10
N PHE A 52 4.05 1.03 6.48
CA PHE A 52 3.03 0.40 5.65
C PHE A 52 2.61 1.36 4.54
N LEU A 53 2.07 0.84 3.44
CA LEU A 53 1.38 1.62 2.43
C LEU A 53 -0.12 1.43 2.56
N ALA A 54 -0.87 2.49 2.28
CA ALA A 54 -2.32 2.45 2.18
C ALA A 54 -2.79 3.42 1.10
N GLY A 55 -3.93 3.13 0.49
CA GLY A 55 -4.58 4.04 -0.42
C GLY A 55 -6.03 3.68 -0.71
N GLY A 56 -6.70 4.59 -1.40
CA GLY A 56 -8.15 4.63 -1.51
C GLY A 56 -8.66 4.98 -2.91
N ALA A 57 -9.91 5.38 -2.98
CA ALA A 57 -10.58 5.70 -4.25
C ALA A 57 -10.12 7.03 -4.89
N VAL A 58 -9.74 8.03 -4.09
CA VAL A 58 -9.51 9.41 -4.57
C VAL A 58 -8.09 9.90 -4.27
N ASP A 59 -7.46 9.28 -3.27
CA ASP A 59 -6.35 9.86 -2.52
C ASP A 59 -4.98 9.48 -3.03
N GLY A 60 -4.92 8.57 -4.00
CA GLY A 60 -3.70 7.93 -4.43
C GLY A 60 -3.09 7.07 -3.34
N VAL A 61 -1.76 7.07 -3.26
CA VAL A 61 -0.98 6.11 -2.47
C VAL A 61 -0.14 6.82 -1.44
N ARG A 62 -0.22 6.36 -0.19
CA ARG A 62 0.50 6.94 0.94
C ARG A 62 1.34 5.90 1.64
N ARG A 63 2.52 6.31 2.07
CA ARG A 63 3.37 5.58 2.99
C ARG A 63 3.19 6.14 4.39
N CYS A 64 2.74 5.29 5.30
CA CYS A 64 2.57 5.61 6.70
C CYS A 64 3.66 4.95 7.52
N SER A 65 4.12 5.63 8.56
CA SER A 65 5.13 5.11 9.48
C SER A 65 4.99 5.75 10.85
N ARG A 66 5.53 5.09 11.87
CA ARG A 66 5.62 5.65 13.22
C ARG A 66 6.50 6.90 13.20
N GLY A 67 6.00 7.99 13.82
CA GLY A 67 6.77 9.22 13.97
C GLY A 67 8.04 8.99 14.80
N ARG A 68 9.15 9.59 14.38
CA ARG A 68 10.42 9.54 15.13
C ARG A 68 10.44 10.48 16.33
N ILE A 69 9.79 11.65 16.21
CA ILE A 69 9.90 12.76 17.17
C ILE A 69 8.55 13.02 17.84
N THR A 70 7.47 13.03 17.05
CA THR A 70 6.11 13.18 17.56
C THR A 70 5.48 11.80 17.73
N LYS A 71 4.56 11.65 18.69
CA LYS A 71 3.69 10.45 18.80
C LYS A 71 2.72 10.31 17.62
N ARG A 72 2.70 11.27 16.69
CA ARG A 72 1.84 11.25 15.51
C ARG A 72 2.49 10.38 14.41
N PRO A 73 1.71 9.60 13.66
CA PRO A 73 2.22 8.88 12.51
C PRO A 73 2.73 9.87 11.45
N LYS A 74 3.87 9.55 10.81
CA LYS A 74 4.35 10.23 9.62
C LYS A 74 3.61 9.65 8.42
N VAL A 75 2.92 10.51 7.67
CA VAL A 75 2.25 10.17 6.42
C VAL A 75 2.98 10.88 5.28
N GLU A 76 3.38 10.12 4.27
CA GLU A 76 4.10 10.59 3.10
C GLU A 76 3.30 10.19 1.86
N GLU A 77 2.98 11.15 1.02
CA GLU A 77 2.20 10.92 -0.19
C GLU A 77 3.15 10.50 -1.32
N LEU A 78 2.99 9.27 -1.81
CA LEU A 78 3.82 8.72 -2.89
C LEU A 78 3.25 9.03 -4.27
N GLN A 79 1.92 9.15 -4.36
CA GLN A 79 1.23 9.45 -5.61
C GLN A 79 -0.09 10.16 -5.32
N THR A 80 -0.37 11.22 -6.08
CA THR A 80 -1.66 11.92 -6.11
C THR A 80 -2.37 11.68 -7.45
N GLY A 81 -3.70 11.64 -7.43
CA GLY A 81 -4.49 11.69 -8.66
C GLY A 81 -4.44 10.45 -9.57
N GLY A 82 -4.09 9.26 -9.04
CA GLY A 82 -4.08 8.00 -9.81
C GLY A 82 -5.46 7.39 -10.11
N GLY A 83 -6.53 7.96 -9.56
CA GLY A 83 -7.85 7.33 -9.55
C GLY A 83 -7.98 6.28 -8.45
N THR A 84 -8.86 5.32 -8.67
CA THR A 84 -9.16 4.26 -7.72
C THR A 84 -7.98 3.30 -7.61
N LEU A 85 -7.43 3.18 -6.41
CA LEU A 85 -6.43 2.16 -6.12
C LEU A 85 -7.08 0.76 -6.10
N HIS A 86 -6.58 -0.15 -6.92
CA HIS A 86 -7.05 -1.53 -7.01
C HIS A 86 -6.25 -2.49 -6.11
N ASP A 87 -4.92 -2.39 -6.12
CA ASP A 87 -4.05 -3.31 -5.37
C ASP A 87 -2.71 -2.65 -4.97
N ILE A 88 -2.11 -3.13 -3.89
CA ILE A 88 -0.76 -2.78 -3.43
C ILE A 88 -0.07 -4.07 -3.00
N GLN A 89 1.12 -4.32 -3.53
CA GLN A 89 1.94 -5.48 -3.18
C GLN A 89 3.37 -5.06 -2.84
N TRP A 90 3.83 -5.42 -1.64
CA TRP A 90 5.18 -5.11 -1.17
C TRP A 90 6.06 -6.36 -1.15
N ARG A 91 7.20 -6.33 -1.85
CA ARG A 91 8.23 -7.39 -1.80
C ARG A 91 9.63 -6.83 -1.59
N GLY A 92 10.22 -7.20 -0.46
CA GLY A 92 11.57 -6.77 -0.10
C GLY A 92 11.71 -5.25 -0.04
N GLY A 93 12.57 -4.69 -0.88
CA GLY A 93 12.75 -3.23 -1.01
C GLY A 93 11.81 -2.56 -2.00
N LEU A 94 11.05 -3.34 -2.77
CA LEU A 94 10.16 -2.84 -3.82
C LEU A 94 8.71 -2.91 -3.37
N VAL A 95 7.92 -1.94 -3.80
CA VAL A 95 6.48 -1.95 -3.66
C VAL A 95 5.88 -1.59 -5.00
N ALA A 96 4.80 -2.27 -5.35
CA ALA A 96 4.04 -2.01 -6.55
C ALA A 96 2.60 -1.67 -6.15
N TRP A 97 1.98 -0.76 -6.89
CA TRP A 97 0.56 -0.48 -6.76
C TRP A 97 -0.07 -0.29 -8.12
N ALA A 98 -1.37 -0.55 -8.17
CA ALA A 98 -2.17 -0.61 -9.39
C ALA A 98 -3.42 0.26 -9.20
N ASP A 99 -3.63 1.23 -10.08
CA ASP A 99 -4.77 2.15 -10.05
C ASP A 99 -5.52 2.21 -11.40
N ASP A 100 -6.44 3.16 -11.59
CA ASP A 100 -7.20 3.26 -12.84
C ASP A 100 -6.31 3.57 -14.07
N ARG A 101 -5.11 4.17 -13.85
CA ARG A 101 -4.19 4.62 -14.91
C ARG A 101 -3.09 3.62 -15.24
N GLY A 102 -2.51 2.98 -14.23
CA GLY A 102 -1.23 2.30 -14.39
C GLY A 102 -0.77 1.48 -13.17
N ALA A 103 0.07 0.49 -13.43
CA ALA A 103 0.83 -0.14 -12.38
C ALA A 103 2.14 0.65 -12.20
N THR A 104 2.44 1.07 -10.97
CA THR A 104 3.70 1.75 -10.65
C THR A 104 4.53 0.86 -9.73
N VAL A 105 5.81 0.71 -10.04
CA VAL A 105 6.80 0.05 -9.18
C VAL A 105 7.71 1.10 -8.59
N TYR A 106 7.89 1.04 -7.27
CA TYR A 106 8.65 2.01 -6.48
C TYR A 106 9.67 1.29 -5.59
N ASP A 107 10.89 1.82 -5.56
CA ASP A 107 11.93 1.37 -4.64
C ASP A 107 11.82 2.14 -3.33
N ALA A 108 11.35 1.47 -2.28
CA ALA A 108 11.14 2.05 -0.97
C ALA A 108 12.44 2.39 -0.22
N ARG A 109 13.59 1.88 -0.67
CA ARG A 109 14.92 2.15 -0.10
C ARG A 109 15.53 3.41 -0.72
N LYS A 110 15.41 3.54 -2.04
CA LYS A 110 15.93 4.70 -2.79
C LYS A 110 14.94 5.86 -2.86
N ALA A 111 13.69 5.60 -2.50
CA ALA A 111 12.57 6.53 -2.60
C ALA A 111 12.34 7.03 -4.04
N THR A 112 12.44 6.14 -5.01
CA THR A 112 12.34 6.45 -6.45
C THR A 112 11.36 5.52 -7.15
N ILE A 113 10.63 6.05 -8.13
CA ILE A 113 9.87 5.22 -9.08
C ILE A 113 10.87 4.45 -9.94
N VAL A 114 10.69 3.13 -10.03
CA VAL A 114 11.50 2.24 -10.88
C VAL A 114 10.91 2.19 -12.27
N THR A 115 9.59 1.99 -12.37
CA THR A 115 8.89 1.94 -13.65
C THR A 115 7.40 2.18 -13.46
N GLN A 116 6.74 2.59 -14.54
CA GLN A 116 5.29 2.73 -14.62
C GLN A 116 4.82 2.04 -15.90
N VAL A 117 3.76 1.25 -15.77
CA VAL A 117 3.11 0.54 -16.87
C VAL A 117 1.72 1.11 -17.00
N SER A 118 1.46 1.84 -18.08
CA SER A 118 0.13 2.39 -18.34
C SER A 118 -0.87 1.29 -18.69
N ARG A 119 -2.13 1.52 -18.31
CA ARG A 119 -3.24 0.68 -18.71
C ARG A 119 -3.39 0.66 -20.23
N PRO A 120 -3.43 -0.51 -20.88
CA PRO A 120 -3.79 -0.57 -22.28
C PRO A 120 -5.25 -0.10 -22.45
N PRO A 121 -5.56 0.67 -23.51
CA PRO A 121 -6.92 1.15 -23.74
C PRO A 121 -7.85 -0.04 -23.98
N CYS A 122 -8.97 -0.08 -23.26
CA CYS A 122 -10.05 -1.02 -23.49
C CYS A 122 -11.24 -0.23 -24.07
N PRO A 123 -11.54 -0.35 -25.38
CA PRO A 123 -12.60 0.43 -26.00
C PRO A 123 -14.02 0.01 -25.57
N THR A 124 -14.17 -1.17 -24.96
CA THR A 124 -15.48 -1.78 -24.64
C THR A 124 -15.85 -1.73 -23.16
N ILE A 125 -14.89 -1.53 -22.24
CA ILE A 125 -15.14 -1.58 -20.79
C ILE A 125 -14.52 -0.35 -20.12
N HIS A 126 -15.31 0.34 -19.28
CA HIS A 126 -14.82 1.48 -18.52
C HIS A 126 -13.71 1.04 -17.53
N PRO A 127 -12.57 1.76 -17.44
CA PRO A 127 -11.44 1.36 -16.61
C PRO A 127 -11.78 1.04 -15.15
N SER A 128 -12.70 1.79 -14.55
CA SER A 128 -13.10 1.58 -13.14
C SER A 128 -13.82 0.25 -12.88
N LEU A 129 -14.31 -0.44 -13.92
CA LEU A 129 -14.95 -1.75 -13.81
C LEU A 129 -13.96 -2.91 -13.89
N LEU A 130 -12.75 -2.64 -14.37
CA LEU A 130 -11.70 -3.63 -14.54
C LEU A 130 -10.76 -3.51 -13.35
N THR A 131 -10.77 -4.50 -12.46
CA THR A 131 -9.85 -4.54 -11.33
C THR A 131 -8.49 -5.08 -11.76
N TRP A 132 -7.44 -4.58 -11.13
CA TRP A 132 -6.10 -5.13 -11.24
C TRP A 132 -5.74 -5.91 -10.00
N ALA A 133 -5.00 -6.99 -10.21
CA ALA A 133 -4.32 -7.73 -9.17
C ALA A 133 -2.84 -7.76 -9.52
N LEU A 134 -1.99 -7.55 -8.52
CA LEU A 134 -0.55 -7.61 -8.66
C LEU A 134 -0.05 -8.90 -8.01
N CYS A 135 0.93 -9.53 -8.63
CA CYS A 135 1.70 -10.58 -8.01
C CYS A 135 3.17 -10.42 -8.37
N TRP A 136 4.04 -10.70 -7.40
CA TRP A 136 5.47 -10.71 -7.65
C TRP A 136 5.87 -12.12 -8.12
N ALA A 137 6.44 -12.23 -9.31
CA ALA A 137 6.95 -13.50 -9.85
C ALA A 137 7.93 -14.17 -8.88
N SER A 138 7.69 -15.42 -8.50
CA SER A 138 8.54 -16.12 -7.54
C SER A 138 9.87 -16.51 -8.21
N ASP A 139 10.95 -16.61 -7.43
CA ASP A 139 12.23 -17.09 -7.98
C ASP A 139 12.26 -18.63 -8.11
N THR A 140 11.13 -19.30 -7.84
CA THR A 140 10.96 -20.75 -7.76
C THR A 140 10.04 -21.32 -8.83
N ASP A 141 9.70 -20.52 -9.85
CA ASP A 141 8.99 -20.97 -11.05
C ASP A 141 9.97 -21.52 -12.10
#